data_AF-A0A7S3EU00-F1
#
_entry.id   AF-A0A7S3EU00-F1
#
_cell.length_a   1.000
_cell.length_b   1.000
_cell.length_c   1.000
_cell.angle_alpha   90.00
_cell.angle_beta   90.00
_cell.angle_gamma   90.00
#
_symmetry.space_group_name_H-M   'P 1'
#
loop_
_entity.id
_entity.type
_entity.pdbx_description
1 polymer ?
#
loop_
_entity_poly.entity_id
_entity_poly.type
_entity_poly.pdbx_seq_one_letter_code
_entity_poly.pdbx_strand_id
1 'polypeptide(L)'
;AAKAAASGDVDGSLHALFLGGVAAWSVSTASLGPALPAYAADLAPPRSRGLSTALFRTCGDLGFVLAPMAVGVLADYGSAPVAMACLAAGTAPAGFTFAI
;
A
#
# COMPACT_ATOMS: atom_id res chain seq x y z
N ALA A 1 -0.49 -15.22 -31.04
CA ALA A 1 -1.15 -16.51 -30.79
C ALA A 1 -0.67 -17.20 -29.50
N ALA A 2 -0.41 -16.46 -28.41
CA ALA A 2 -0.04 -17.03 -27.10
C ALA A 2 -0.85 -16.45 -25.92
N LYS A 3 -1.94 -15.71 -26.21
CA LYS A 3 -2.84 -15.10 -25.22
C LYS A 3 -4.26 -15.69 -25.27
N ALA A 4 -4.37 -16.96 -25.64
CA ALA A 4 -5.67 -17.63 -25.84
C ALA A 4 -5.73 -19.05 -25.23
N ALA A 5 -4.78 -19.43 -24.37
CA ALA A 5 -4.69 -20.79 -23.81
C ALA A 5 -4.47 -20.79 -22.29
N ALA A 6 -5.06 -19.83 -21.57
CA ALA A 6 -5.06 -19.79 -20.10
C ALA A 6 -6.45 -19.58 -19.51
N SER A 7 -7.51 -19.90 -20.26
CA SER A 7 -8.87 -20.05 -19.72
C SER A 7 -9.09 -21.51 -19.31
N GLY A 8 -8.17 -22.05 -18.50
CA GLY A 8 -8.55 -23.10 -17.56
C GLY A 8 -9.41 -22.43 -16.50
N ASP A 9 -10.47 -23.11 -16.07
CA ASP A 9 -11.44 -22.62 -15.09
C ASP A 9 -10.72 -21.93 -13.92
N VAL A 10 -10.69 -20.59 -13.94
CA VAL A 10 -10.18 -19.83 -12.80
C VAL A 10 -11.31 -19.93 -11.80
N ASP A 11 -11.22 -20.93 -10.92
CA ASP A 11 -12.21 -21.30 -9.92
C ASP A 11 -12.93 -20.03 -9.41
N GLY A 12 -14.26 -20.01 -9.44
CA GLY A 12 -15.04 -18.84 -9.02
C GLY A 12 -14.66 -18.30 -7.63
N SER A 13 -14.05 -19.14 -6.80
CA SER A 13 -13.43 -18.78 -5.52
C SER A 13 -12.24 -17.82 -5.66
N LEU A 14 -11.34 -18.01 -6.63
CA LEU A 14 -10.18 -17.13 -6.87
C LEU A 14 -10.63 -15.73 -7.30
N HIS A 15 -11.64 -15.67 -8.17
CA HIS A 15 -12.25 -14.40 -8.57
C HIS A 15 -12.89 -13.68 -7.37
N ALA A 16 -13.63 -14.41 -6.54
CA ALA A 16 -14.24 -13.85 -5.33
C ALA A 16 -13.18 -13.34 -4.34
N LEU A 17 -12.08 -14.08 -4.15
CA LEU A 17 -10.96 -13.66 -3.30
C LEU A 17 -10.27 -12.40 -3.84
N PHE A 18 -10.06 -12.31 -5.15
CA PHE A 18 -9.50 -11.12 -5.78
C PHE A 18 -10.40 -9.90 -5.59
N LEU A 19 -11.72 -10.03 -5.87
CA LEU A 19 -12.69 -8.95 -5.67
C LEU A 19 -12.78 -8.52 -4.20
N GLY A 20 -12.79 -9.49 -3.27
CA GLY A 20 -12.76 -9.21 -1.84
C GLY A 20 -11.48 -8.46 -1.43
N GLY A 21 -10.33 -8.86 -1.96
CA GLY A 21 -9.05 -8.18 -1.74
C GLY A 21 -9.05 -6.74 -2.26
N VAL A 22 -9.57 -6.51 -3.47
CA VAL A 22 -9.70 -5.16 -4.06
C VAL A 22 -10.63 -4.28 -3.23
N ALA A 23 -11.76 -4.83 -2.76
CA ALA A 23 -12.69 -4.09 -1.92
C ALA A 23 -12.05 -3.69 -0.58
N ALA A 24 -11.39 -4.63 0.09
CA ALA A 24 -10.68 -4.37 1.35
C ALA A 24 -9.56 -3.33 1.15
N TRP A 25 -8.79 -3.45 0.07
CA TRP A 25 -7.76 -2.48 -0.29
C TRP A 25 -8.34 -1.08 -0.55
N SER A 26 -9.48 -1.00 -1.24
CA SER A 26 -10.15 0.27 -1.56
C SER A 26 -10.61 1.01 -0.30
N VAL A 27 -11.17 0.29 0.67
CA VAL A 27 -11.56 0.86 1.97
C VAL A 27 -10.33 1.36 2.73
N SER A 28 -9.27 0.55 2.77
CA SER A 28 -8.03 0.92 3.44
C SER A 28 -7.41 2.18 2.83
N THR A 29 -7.28 2.26 1.50
CA THR A 29 -6.68 3.43 0.83
C THR A 29 -7.53 4.69 0.96
N ALA A 30 -8.86 4.57 0.99
CA ALA A 30 -9.75 5.71 1.18
C ALA A 30 -9.58 6.33 2.58
N SER A 31 -9.40 5.49 3.61
CA SER A 31 -9.20 5.95 4.99
C SER A 31 -7.85 6.62 5.21
N LEU A 32 -6.79 6.16 4.53
CA LEU A 32 -5.43 6.71 4.67
C LEU A 32 -5.32 8.18 4.22
N GLY A 33 -6.08 8.57 3.19
CA GLY A 33 -6.00 9.89 2.56
C GLY A 33 -6.22 11.07 3.51
N PRO A 34 -7.35 11.14 4.23
CA PRO A 34 -7.63 12.23 5.17
C PRO A 34 -7.16 11.97 6.61
N ALA A 35 -7.11 10.71 7.06
CA ALA A 35 -6.91 10.41 8.48
C ALA A 35 -5.47 10.66 8.96
N LEU A 36 -4.46 10.21 8.20
CA LEU A 36 -3.07 10.29 8.62
C LEU A 36 -2.51 11.73 8.66
N PRO A 37 -2.75 12.60 7.65
CA PRO A 37 -2.26 13.98 7.71
C PRO A 37 -2.96 14.80 8.80
N ALA A 38 -4.22 14.52 9.10
CA ALA A 38 -4.96 15.13 10.19
C ALA A 38 -4.39 14.72 11.55
N TYR A 39 -4.14 13.42 11.75
CA TYR A 39 -3.50 12.91 12.96
C TYR A 39 -2.10 13.52 13.18
N ALA A 40 -1.29 13.65 12.12
CA ALA A 40 0.01 14.32 12.20
C ALA A 40 -0.10 15.82 12.53
N ALA A 41 -1.18 16.50 12.12
CA ALA A 41 -1.43 17.89 12.45
C ALA A 41 -1.89 18.07 13.91
N ASP A 42 -2.63 17.12 14.45
CA ASP A 42 -3.14 17.14 15.84
C ASP A 42 -2.01 17.00 16.87
N LEU A 43 -0.98 16.21 16.56
CA LEU A 43 0.21 16.04 17.41
C LEU A 43 1.15 17.26 17.39
N ALA A 44 1.03 18.14 16.41
CA ALA A 44 1.95 19.26 16.22
C ALA A 44 1.50 20.54 16.95
N PRO A 45 2.45 21.33 17.50
CA PRO A 45 2.15 22.66 18.03
C PRO A 45 1.43 23.55 16.99
N PRO A 46 0.56 24.49 17.41
CA PRO A 46 -0.28 25.28 16.49
C PRO A 46 0.50 26.01 15.39
N ARG A 47 1.73 26.44 15.69
CA ARG A 47 2.61 27.18 14.78
C ARG A 47 3.28 26.28 13.71
N SER A 48 3.29 24.96 13.90
CA SER A 48 4.01 24.01 13.03
C SER A 48 3.11 22.96 12.39
N ARG A 49 1.79 23.08 12.52
CA ARG A 49 0.83 22.13 11.90
C ARG A 49 1.01 22.00 10.39
N GLY A 50 1.15 23.13 9.69
CA GLY A 50 1.39 23.14 8.24
C GLY A 50 2.68 22.44 7.85
N LEU A 51 3.75 22.60 8.64
CA LEU A 51 5.03 21.91 8.41
C LEU A 51 4.90 20.39 8.68
N SER A 52 4.18 20.00 9.73
CA SER A 52 3.93 18.59 10.07
C SER A 52 3.19 17.88 8.93
N THR A 53 2.10 18.48 8.44
CA THR A 53 1.33 17.95 7.31
C THR A 53 2.16 17.91 6.01
N ALA A 54 2.99 18.94 5.76
CA ALA A 54 3.88 18.97 4.60
C ALA A 54 4.94 17.86 4.66
N LEU A 55 5.61 17.69 5.80
CA LEU A 55 6.58 16.61 6.03
C LEU A 55 5.94 15.23 5.85
N PHE A 56 4.75 15.02 6.41
CA PHE A 56 3.99 13.79 6.22
C PHE A 56 3.78 13.51 4.73
N ARG A 57 3.32 14.50 3.97
CA ARG A 57 3.12 14.37 2.51
C ARG A 57 4.43 14.06 1.79
N THR A 58 5.51 14.77 2.07
CA THR A 58 6.81 14.54 1.44
C THR A 58 7.33 13.12 1.68
N CYS A 59 7.19 12.59 2.91
CA CYS A 59 7.52 11.21 3.20
C CYS A 59 6.64 10.23 2.41
N GLY A 60 5.34 10.53 2.28
CA GLY A 60 4.41 9.75 1.46
C GLY A 60 4.79 9.74 -0.02
N ASP A 61 5.19 10.88 -0.58
CA ASP A 61 5.62 11.02 -1.97
C ASP A 61 6.90 10.23 -2.23
N LEU A 62 7.85 10.25 -1.29
CA LEU A 62 9.05 9.39 -1.35
C LEU A 62 8.69 7.91 -1.34
N GLY A 63 7.75 7.50 -0.48
CA GLY A 63 7.22 6.13 -0.46
C GLY A 63 6.61 5.74 -1.80
N PHE A 64 5.81 6.63 -2.40
CA PHE A 64 5.18 6.41 -3.71
C PHE A 64 6.19 6.24 -4.85
N VAL A 65 7.34 6.90 -4.78
CA VAL A 65 8.41 6.77 -5.78
C VAL A 65 9.28 5.55 -5.53
N LEU A 66 9.71 5.35 -4.28
CA LEU A 66 10.72 4.34 -3.94
C LEU A 66 10.13 2.94 -3.81
N ALA A 67 8.90 2.79 -3.32
CA ALA A 67 8.31 1.48 -3.08
C ALA A 67 8.09 0.66 -4.38
N PRO A 68 7.51 1.21 -5.47
CA PRO A 68 7.37 0.46 -6.72
C PRO A 68 8.73 0.06 -7.32
N MET A 69 9.75 0.93 -7.21
CA MET A 69 11.09 0.61 -7.66
C MET A 69 11.70 -0.55 -6.87
N ALA A 70 11.62 -0.51 -5.54
CA ALA A 70 12.14 -1.57 -4.68
C ALA A 70 11.44 -2.92 -4.92
N VAL A 71 10.11 -2.91 -5.06
CA VAL A 71 9.32 -4.11 -5.34
C VAL A 71 9.64 -4.66 -6.74
N GLY A 72 9.83 -3.79 -7.73
CA GLY A 72 10.24 -4.18 -9.08
C GLY A 72 11.59 -4.90 -9.10
N VAL A 73 12.61 -4.31 -8.47
CA VAL A 73 13.93 -4.94 -8.32
C VAL A 73 13.82 -6.29 -7.61
N LEU A 74 13.02 -6.38 -6.54
CA LEU A 74 12.82 -7.61 -5.80
C LEU A 74 12.11 -8.70 -6.63
N ALA A 75 11.21 -8.28 -7.53
CA ALA A 75 10.55 -9.19 -8.47
C ALA A 75 11.53 -9.67 -9.57
N ASP A 76 12.44 -8.82 -10.03
CA ASP A 76 13.44 -9.14 -11.06
C ASP A 76 14.48 -10.15 -10.59
N TYR A 77 14.96 -10.03 -9.34
CA TYR A 77 15.95 -10.95 -8.76
C TYR A 77 15.33 -12.16 -8.03
N GLY A 78 14.03 -12.14 -7.76
CA GLY A 78 13.32 -13.16 -7.02
C GLY A 78 12.12 -13.70 -7.79
N SER A 79 10.92 -13.48 -7.25
CA SER A 79 9.66 -13.80 -7.92
C SER A 79 8.57 -12.83 -7.49
N ALA A 80 7.55 -12.64 -8.33
CA ALA A 80 6.43 -11.74 -8.02
C ALA A 80 5.73 -12.06 -6.68
N PRO A 81 5.47 -13.33 -6.31
CA PRO A 81 4.89 -13.65 -5.00
C PRO A 81 5.80 -13.25 -3.83
N VAL A 82 7.11 -13.46 -3.93
CA VAL A 82 8.08 -13.08 -2.89
C VAL A 82 8.13 -11.56 -2.73
N ALA A 83 8.15 -10.83 -3.85
CA ALA A 83 8.14 -9.37 -3.82
C ALA A 83 6.88 -8.82 -3.15
N MET A 84 5.70 -9.38 -3.45
CA MET A 84 4.44 -9.01 -2.83
C MET A 84 4.38 -9.39 -1.35
N ALA A 85 4.94 -10.54 -0.96
CA ALA A 85 5.04 -10.94 0.44
C ALA A 85 5.94 -9.99 1.26
N CYS A 86 7.07 -9.57 0.70
CA CYS A 86 7.94 -8.57 1.33
C CYS A 86 7.25 -7.20 1.45
N LEU A 87 6.50 -6.78 0.42
CA LEU A 87 5.69 -5.57 0.49
C LEU A 87 4.63 -5.65 1.61
N ALA A 88 3.92 -6.78 1.70
CA ALA A 88 2.93 -7.01 2.76
C ALA A 88 3.56 -7.00 4.16
N ALA A 89 4.71 -7.67 4.32
CA ALA A 89 5.45 -7.71 5.57
C ALA A 89 5.96 -6.32 6.01
N GLY A 90 6.35 -5.45 5.07
CA GLY A 90 6.76 -4.09 5.37
C GLY A 90 5.61 -3.16 5.75
N THR A 91 4.40 -3.41 5.23
CA THR A 91 3.25 -2.53 5.45
C THR A 91 2.52 -2.81 6.77
N ALA A 92 2.50 -4.07 7.23
CA ALA A 92 1.80 -4.47 8.45
C ALA A 92 2.31 -3.77 9.75
N PRO A 93 3.62 -3.60 9.98
CA PRO A 93 4.14 -2.89 11.15
C PRO A 93 3.73 -1.41 11.18
N ALA A 94 3.67 -0.76 10.02
CA ALA A 94 3.31 0.65 9.93
C ALA A 94 1.89 0.90 10.46
N GLY A 95 0.94 0.03 10.13
CA GLY A 95 -0.42 0.10 10.67
C GLY A 95 -0.47 -0.04 12.19
N PHE A 96 0.38 -0.89 12.77
CA PHE A 96 0.46 -1.06 14.22
C PHE A 96 1.03 0.17 14.92
N THR A 97 2.03 0.84 14.34
CA THR A 97 2.64 2.04 14.94
C THR A 97 1.65 3.21 15.04
N PHE A 98 0.70 3.34 14.12
CA PHE A 98 -0.36 4.37 14.22
C PHE A 98 -1.51 3.98 15.16
N ALA A 99 -1.58 2.72 15.61
CA ALA A 99 -2.63 2.24 16.49
C ALA A 99 -2.29 2.37 17.99
N ILE A 100 -1.02 2.66 18.33
CA ILE A 100 -0.51 2.85 19.70
C ILE A 100 -0.33 4.34 20.03
#